data_AF-A0AAV1AMJ8-F1
#
_entry.id   AF-A0AAV1AMJ8-F1
#
_cell.length_a   1.000
_cell.length_b   1.000
_cell.length_c   1.000
_cell.angle_alpha   90.00
_cell.angle_beta   90.00
_cell.angle_gamma   90.00
#
_symmetry.space_group_name_H-M   'P 1'
#
loop_
_entity.id
_entity.type
_entity.pdbx_description
1 polymer ?
#
loop_
_entity_poly.entity_id
_entity_poly.type
_entity_poly.pdbx_seq_one_letter_code
_entity_poly.pdbx_strand_id
1 'polypeptide(L)'
;MKPNLQLLLDSGFDPSKYNFYVALLVKRAISKSQWDAKVDALKSWGCSQDVIFYAVKKRPNFMLRSPEKLNAVMWFWVKELGWDPSLLLAAPDLFGFSIEKRFIPRASVVSYIKGRMLASSGAWVGCQNTFCCN
;
A
#
# COMPACT_ATOMS: atom_id res chain seq x y z
N MET A 1 -0.46 8.26 -30.73
CA MET A 1 -1.01 9.02 -29.58
C MET A 1 -2.46 8.65 -29.24
N LYS A 2 -3.34 8.47 -30.25
CA LYS A 2 -4.80 8.24 -30.08
C LYS A 2 -5.25 6.95 -29.36
N PRO A 3 -4.62 5.76 -29.51
CA PRO A 3 -5.21 4.53 -28.96
C PRO A 3 -5.19 4.45 -27.43
N ASN A 4 -4.19 5.06 -26.79
CA ASN A 4 -4.06 5.05 -25.33
C ASN A 4 -5.04 6.03 -24.64
N LEU A 5 -5.57 7.02 -25.38
CA LEU A 5 -6.50 8.01 -24.83
C LEU A 5 -7.88 7.40 -24.65
N GLN A 6 -8.38 6.73 -25.69
CA GLN A 6 -9.71 6.11 -25.69
C GLN A 6 -9.81 5.02 -24.62
N LEU A 7 -8.79 4.16 -24.55
CA LEU A 7 -8.71 3.10 -23.54
C LEU A 7 -8.80 3.62 -22.09
N LEU A 8 -8.24 4.80 -21.81
CA LEU A 8 -8.29 5.39 -20.47
C LEU A 8 -9.68 5.98 -20.16
N LEU A 9 -10.34 6.56 -21.15
CA LEU A 9 -11.73 7.02 -21.03
C LEU A 9 -12.66 5.83 -20.77
N ASP A 10 -12.50 4.74 -21.52
CA ASP A 10 -13.29 3.51 -21.36
C ASP A 10 -13.02 2.83 -20.00
N SER A 11 -11.79 2.96 -19.48
CA SER A 11 -11.43 2.49 -18.13
C SER A 11 -11.98 3.38 -17.00
N GLY A 12 -12.75 4.42 -17.34
CA GLY A 12 -13.42 5.31 -16.41
C GLY A 12 -12.51 6.33 -15.74
N PHE A 13 -11.39 6.70 -16.36
CA PHE A 13 -10.59 7.85 -15.92
C PHE A 13 -11.24 9.15 -16.40
N ASP A 14 -11.30 10.12 -15.50
CA ASP A 14 -11.83 11.46 -15.77
C ASP A 14 -10.74 12.34 -16.42
N PRO A 15 -10.89 12.75 -17.69
CA PRO A 15 -9.88 13.52 -18.41
C PRO A 15 -9.59 14.90 -17.82
N SER A 16 -10.48 15.45 -16.99
CA SER A 16 -10.26 16.72 -16.30
C SER A 16 -9.38 16.59 -15.06
N LYS A 17 -9.11 15.36 -14.59
CA LYS A 17 -8.33 15.11 -13.37
C LYS A 17 -6.86 14.84 -13.70
N TYR A 18 -5.97 15.30 -12.81
CA TYR A 18 -4.54 15.01 -12.85
C TYR A 18 -4.22 13.52 -13.03
N ASN A 19 -5.01 12.64 -12.41
CA ASN A 19 -4.82 11.20 -12.52
C ASN A 19 -4.92 10.67 -13.96
N PHE A 20 -5.71 11.31 -14.85
CA PHE A 20 -5.78 10.91 -16.26
C PHE A 20 -4.47 11.17 -16.99
N TYR A 21 -3.86 12.34 -16.77
CA TYR A 21 -2.55 12.67 -17.33
C TYR A 21 -1.49 11.68 -16.83
N VAL A 22 -1.48 11.37 -15.53
CA VAL A 22 -0.55 10.38 -14.97
C VAL A 22 -0.80 8.98 -15.53
N ALA A 23 -2.05 8.55 -15.67
CA ALA A 23 -2.39 7.26 -16.26
C ALA A 23 -1.90 7.15 -17.72
N LEU A 24 -2.01 8.23 -18.49
CA LEU A 24 -1.50 8.32 -19.85
C LEU A 24 0.03 8.20 -19.90
N LEU A 25 0.74 8.88 -18.99
CA LEU A 25 2.19 8.75 -18.86
C LEU A 25 2.58 7.32 -18.50
N VAL A 26 1.91 6.71 -17.52
CA VAL A 26 2.14 5.33 -17.09
C VAL A 26 1.96 4.38 -18.26
N LYS A 27 0.84 4.44 -18.97
CA LYS A 27 0.57 3.57 -20.14
C LYS A 27 1.57 3.75 -21.28
N ARG A 28 2.20 4.92 -21.41
CA ARG A 28 3.28 5.15 -22.38
C ARG A 28 4.62 4.61 -21.89
N ALA A 29 4.88 4.71 -20.60
CA ALA A 29 6.17 4.37 -20.00
C ALA A 29 6.37 2.87 -19.82
N ILE A 30 5.30 2.09 -19.64
CA ILE A 30 5.40 0.65 -19.36
C ILE A 30 4.78 -0.19 -20.46
N SER A 31 5.48 -1.28 -20.82
CA SER A 31 4.96 -2.28 -21.76
C SER A 31 3.85 -3.12 -21.12
N LYS A 32 3.10 -3.85 -21.94
CA LYS A 32 2.09 -4.81 -21.46
C LYS A 32 2.71 -5.89 -20.55
N SER A 33 3.86 -6.46 -20.92
CA SER A 33 4.55 -7.46 -20.10
C SER A 33 4.97 -6.90 -18.73
N GLN A 34 5.46 -5.66 -18.69
CA GLN A 34 5.80 -4.99 -17.44
C GLN A 34 4.58 -4.62 -16.61
N TRP A 35 3.42 -4.43 -17.23
CA TRP A 35 2.15 -4.24 -16.53
C TRP A 35 1.72 -5.54 -15.86
N ASP A 36 1.67 -6.62 -16.64
CA ASP A 36 1.21 -7.93 -16.20
C ASP A 36 2.11 -8.45 -15.06
N ALA A 37 3.43 -8.33 -15.18
CA ALA A 37 4.37 -8.70 -14.11
C ALA A 37 4.13 -7.95 -12.78
N LYS A 38 3.73 -6.68 -12.82
CA LYS A 38 3.40 -5.90 -11.61
C LYS A 38 2.06 -6.33 -11.01
N VAL A 39 1.07 -6.61 -11.86
CA VAL A 39 -0.23 -7.12 -11.42
C VAL A 39 -0.06 -8.50 -10.78
N ASP A 40 0.71 -9.39 -11.38
CA ASP A 40 0.98 -10.73 -10.87
C ASP A 40 1.76 -10.68 -9.55
N ALA A 41 2.74 -9.76 -9.43
CA ALA A 41 3.41 -9.51 -8.16
C ALA A 41 2.39 -9.16 -7.06
N LEU A 42 1.45 -8.25 -7.31
CA LEU A 42 0.42 -7.87 -6.33
C LEU A 42 -0.57 -9.01 -6.02
N LYS A 43 -0.95 -9.80 -7.03
CA LYS A 43 -1.80 -10.99 -6.84
C LYS A 43 -1.14 -12.03 -5.96
N SER A 44 0.18 -12.20 -6.04
CA SER A 44 0.90 -13.16 -5.19
C SER A 44 0.81 -12.84 -3.69
N TRP A 45 0.51 -11.58 -3.34
CA TRP A 45 0.20 -11.14 -1.97
C TRP A 45 -1.27 -11.32 -1.57
N GLY A 46 -2.09 -12.00 -2.39
CA GLY A 46 -3.51 -12.25 -2.10
C GLY A 46 -4.45 -11.11 -2.47
N CYS A 47 -3.98 -10.10 -3.20
CA CYS A 47 -4.83 -8.98 -3.63
C CYS A 47 -5.72 -9.41 -4.80
N SER A 48 -7.02 -9.10 -4.73
CA SER A 48 -7.94 -9.34 -5.84
C SER A 48 -7.70 -8.36 -6.99
N GLN A 49 -8.08 -8.77 -8.21
CA GLN A 49 -7.94 -7.95 -9.41
C GLN A 49 -8.67 -6.61 -9.29
N ASP A 50 -9.85 -6.59 -8.65
CA ASP A 50 -10.66 -5.38 -8.47
C ASP A 50 -9.99 -4.37 -7.53
N VAL A 51 -9.38 -4.85 -6.44
CA VAL A 51 -8.64 -3.99 -5.50
C VAL A 51 -7.42 -3.37 -6.18
N ILE A 52 -6.72 -4.14 -7.02
CA ILE A 52 -5.60 -3.65 -7.81
C ILE A 52 -6.06 -2.58 -8.80
N PHE A 53 -7.14 -2.80 -9.54
CA PHE A 53 -7.68 -1.81 -10.49
C PHE A 53 -8.17 -0.54 -9.79
N TYR A 54 -8.79 -0.68 -8.62
CA TYR A 54 -9.18 0.45 -7.79
C TYR A 54 -7.97 1.29 -7.37
N ALA A 55 -6.89 0.64 -6.90
CA ALA A 55 -5.64 1.30 -6.54
C ALA A 55 -5.04 2.06 -7.73
N VAL A 56 -4.97 1.42 -8.90
CA VAL A 56 -4.49 2.02 -10.16
C VAL A 56 -5.30 3.26 -10.52
N LYS A 57 -6.64 3.19 -10.45
CA LYS A 57 -7.51 4.31 -10.77
C LYS A 57 -7.32 5.48 -9.80
N LYS A 58 -7.15 5.17 -8.51
CA LYS A 58 -6.91 6.17 -7.47
C LYS A 58 -5.57 6.87 -7.64
N ARG A 59 -4.52 6.12 -7.96
CA ARG A 59 -3.15 6.61 -8.09
C ARG A 59 -2.39 5.77 -9.13
N PRO A 60 -2.31 6.17 -10.40
CA PRO A 60 -1.62 5.36 -11.41
C PRO A 60 -0.10 5.36 -11.28
N ASN A 61 0.47 6.37 -10.62
CA ASN A 61 1.91 6.60 -10.47
C ASN A 61 2.66 5.45 -9.80
N PHE A 62 2.06 4.69 -8.88
CA PHE A 62 2.79 3.59 -8.23
C PHE A 62 3.15 2.46 -9.21
N MET A 63 2.43 2.32 -10.33
CA MET A 63 2.74 1.36 -11.40
C MET A 63 4.01 1.72 -12.19
N LEU A 64 4.58 2.92 -11.98
CA LEU A 64 5.91 3.28 -12.49
C LEU A 64 7.04 2.68 -11.66
N ARG A 65 6.75 2.15 -10.46
CA ARG A 65 7.75 1.47 -9.63
C ARG A 65 8.05 0.08 -10.17
N SER A 66 9.26 -0.41 -9.89
CA SER A 66 9.64 -1.76 -10.31
C SER A 66 8.87 -2.82 -9.51
N PRO A 67 8.65 -4.03 -10.07
CA PRO A 67 8.03 -5.12 -9.33
C PRO A 67 8.75 -5.43 -8.00
N GLU A 68 10.08 -5.33 -7.98
CA GLU A 68 10.92 -5.53 -6.78
C GLU A 68 10.59 -4.51 -5.71
N LYS A 69 10.37 -3.25 -6.10
CA LYS A 69 9.95 -2.20 -5.17
C LYS A 69 8.56 -2.47 -4.59
N LEU A 70 7.61 -2.94 -5.42
CA LEU A 70 6.27 -3.30 -4.94
C LEU A 70 6.35 -4.45 -3.92
N ASN A 71 7.11 -5.49 -4.24
CA ASN A 71 7.33 -6.63 -3.36
C ASN A 71 8.04 -6.24 -2.06
N ALA A 72 9.05 -5.38 -2.10
CA ALA A 72 9.75 -4.93 -0.90
C ALA A 72 8.84 -4.15 0.05
N VAL A 73 7.94 -3.31 -0.49
CA VAL A 73 6.95 -2.57 0.31
C VAL A 73 5.92 -3.51 0.91
N MET A 74 5.39 -4.46 0.11
CA MET A 74 4.46 -5.46 0.62
C MET A 74 5.10 -6.32 1.70
N TRP A 75 6.30 -6.83 1.46
CA TRP A 75 7.04 -7.63 2.43
C TRP A 75 7.21 -6.88 3.76
N PHE A 76 7.66 -5.63 3.71
CA PHE A 76 7.86 -4.83 4.92
C PHE A 76 6.57 -4.67 5.75
N TRP A 77 5.46 -4.27 5.14
CA TRP A 77 4.24 -4.00 5.92
C TRP A 77 3.44 -5.27 6.26
N VAL A 78 3.38 -6.23 5.34
CA VAL A 78 2.58 -7.44 5.50
C VAL A 78 3.33 -8.46 6.37
N LYS A 79 4.62 -8.71 6.11
CA LYS A 79 5.38 -9.73 6.86
C LYS A 79 5.89 -9.21 8.21
N GLU A 80 6.49 -8.02 8.27
CA GLU A 80 7.05 -7.52 9.54
C GLU A 80 5.97 -6.99 10.49
N LEU A 81 4.94 -6.32 9.96
CA LEU A 81 3.92 -5.65 10.79
C LEU A 81 2.56 -6.32 10.77
N GLY A 82 2.35 -7.34 9.94
CA GLY A 82 1.10 -8.10 9.87
C GLY A 82 -0.07 -7.33 9.28
N TRP A 83 0.19 -6.32 8.43
CA TRP A 83 -0.88 -5.53 7.82
C TRP A 83 -1.57 -6.29 6.69
N ASP A 84 -2.86 -5.99 6.48
CA ASP A 84 -3.61 -6.48 5.33
C ASP A 84 -3.09 -5.84 4.03
N PRO A 85 -2.67 -6.63 3.03
CA PRO A 85 -2.27 -6.15 1.70
C PRO A 85 -3.29 -5.21 1.04
N SER A 86 -4.59 -5.45 1.27
CA SER A 86 -5.67 -4.64 0.70
C SER A 86 -5.68 -3.22 1.24
N LEU A 87 -5.29 -3.03 2.50
CA LEU A 87 -5.16 -1.70 3.12
C LEU A 87 -4.00 -0.91 2.51
N LEU A 88 -2.92 -1.57 2.11
CA LEU A 88 -1.80 -0.93 1.42
C LEU A 88 -2.22 -0.46 0.02
N LEU A 89 -3.00 -1.26 -0.70
CA LEU A 89 -3.58 -0.87 -1.99
C LEU A 89 -4.65 0.21 -1.87
N ALA A 90 -5.30 0.36 -0.72
CA ALA A 90 -6.15 1.52 -0.45
C ALA A 90 -5.35 2.83 -0.36
N ALA A 91 -4.03 2.77 -0.10
CA ALA A 91 -3.12 3.90 -0.04
C ALA A 91 -1.88 3.73 -0.95
N PRO A 92 -2.04 3.77 -2.29
CA PRO A 92 -0.95 3.41 -3.21
C PRO A 92 0.25 4.36 -3.20
N ASP A 93 0.10 5.56 -2.64
CA ASP A 93 1.19 6.53 -2.48
C ASP A 93 2.34 5.98 -1.61
N LEU A 94 2.05 4.99 -0.75
CA LEU A 94 3.03 4.29 0.09
C LEU A 94 4.15 3.65 -0.75
N PHE A 95 3.81 3.07 -1.90
CA PHE A 95 4.80 2.43 -2.77
C PHE A 95 5.85 3.41 -3.34
N GLY A 96 5.57 4.72 -3.28
CA GLY A 96 6.49 5.77 -3.69
C GLY A 96 7.57 6.12 -2.66
N PHE A 97 7.43 5.72 -1.40
CA PHE A 97 8.34 6.12 -0.33
C PHE A 97 9.55 5.18 -0.18
N SER A 98 10.66 5.72 0.34
CA SER A 98 11.83 4.92 0.72
C SER A 98 11.51 4.11 1.99
N ILE A 99 11.85 2.82 1.97
CA ILE A 99 11.66 1.92 3.11
C ILE A 99 12.56 2.38 4.25
N GLU A 100 13.85 2.54 3.97
CA GLU A 100 14.86 2.96 4.95
C GLU A 100 14.56 4.33 5.55
N LYS A 101 14.29 5.35 4.71
CA LYS A 101 14.17 6.73 5.18
C LYS A 101 12.82 7.05 5.81
N ARG A 102 11.76 6.30 5.49
CA ARG A 102 10.39 6.66 5.90
C ARG A 102 9.61 5.53 6.54
N PHE A 103 9.78 4.29 6.12
CA PHE A 103 9.04 3.18 6.72
C PHE A 103 9.67 2.69 8.01
N ILE A 104 10.98 2.46 8.04
CA ILE A 104 11.69 2.02 9.26
C ILE A 104 11.42 2.97 10.43
N PRO A 105 11.60 4.30 10.32
CA PRO A 105 11.36 5.21 11.44
C PRO A 105 9.92 5.16 11.95
N ARG A 106 8.94 5.03 11.04
CA ARG A 106 7.51 4.99 11.40
C ARG A 106 7.11 3.65 12.00
N ALA A 107 7.65 2.55 11.47
CA ALA A 107 7.45 1.22 12.01
C ALA A 107 7.97 1.12 13.44
N SER A 108 9.16 1.69 13.72
CA SER A 108 9.70 1.74 15.08
C SER A 108 8.76 2.45 16.06
N VAL A 109 8.15 3.57 15.64
CA VAL A 109 7.16 4.29 16.46
C VAL A 109 5.89 3.46 16.67
N VAL A 110 5.36 2.84 15.62
CA VAL A 110 4.16 1.97 15.71
C VAL A 110 4.42 0.78 16.64
N SER A 111 5.57 0.12 16.49
CA SER A 111 5.98 -0.99 17.35
C SER A 111 6.16 -0.55 18.81
N TYR A 112 6.76 0.63 19.04
CA TYR A 112 6.90 1.20 20.37
C TYR A 112 5.53 1.47 21.02
N ILE A 113 4.61 2.11 20.31
CA ILE A 113 3.25 2.39 20.78
C ILE A 113 2.52 1.08 21.08
N LYS A 114 2.61 0.09 20.18
CA LYS A 114 1.99 -1.24 20.38
C LYS A 114 2.53 -1.91 21.65
N GLY A 115 3.85 -1.88 21.87
CA GLY A 115 4.47 -2.40 23.09
C GLY A 115 3.99 -1.70 24.37
N ARG A 116 3.88 -0.36 24.35
CA ARG A 116 3.38 0.44 25.48
C ARG A 116 1.90 0.17 25.77
N MET A 117 1.08 0.04 24.74
CA MET A 117 -0.33 -0.31 24.88
C MET A 117 -0.49 -1.70 25.49
N LEU A 118 0.22 -2.71 24.99
CA LEU A 118 0.20 -4.07 25.54
C LEU A 118 0.65 -4.11 27.00
N ALA A 119 1.71 -3.36 27.34
CA ALA A 119 2.17 -3.23 28.74
C ALA A 119 1.13 -2.53 29.64
N SER A 120 0.38 -1.56 29.10
CA SER A 120 -0.67 -0.85 29.84
C SER A 120 -1.94 -1.69 29.98
N SER A 121 -2.30 -2.49 28.97
CA SER A 121 -3.44 -3.42 29.03
C SER A 121 -3.27 -4.50 30.11
N GLY A 122 -2.03 -4.93 30.39
CA GLY A 122 -1.71 -5.81 31.52
C GLY A 122 -1.82 -5.12 32.88
N ALA A 123 -1.66 -3.79 32.94
CA ALA A 123 -1.79 -3.01 34.18
C ALA A 123 -3.27 -2.85 34.62
N TRP A 124 -4.23 -2.83 33.68
CA TRP A 124 -5.66 -2.80 34.01
C TRP A 124 -6.20 -4.14 34.51
N VAL A 125 -5.64 -5.26 34.05
CA VAL A 125 -6.02 -6.61 34.54
C VAL A 125 -5.40 -6.90 35.91
N GLY A 126 -4.22 -6.32 36.22
CA GLY A 126 -3.57 -6.43 37.53
C GLY A 126 -4.18 -5.53 38.62
N CYS A 127 -4.85 -4.44 38.27
CA CYS A 127 -5.45 -3.52 39.25
C CYS A 127 -6.82 -3.96 39.79
N GLN A 128 -7.35 -5.12 39.40
CA GLN A 128 -8.58 -5.66 39.99
C GLN A 128 -8.33 -6.64 41.14
N ASN A 129 -7.09 -7.09 41.39
CA ASN A 129 -6.89 -8.18 42.35
C ASN A 129 -5.54 -8.17 43.11
N THR A 130 -5.19 -7.05 43.74
CA THR A 130 -4.27 -7.06 44.90
C THR A 130 -4.58 -5.90 45.86
N PHE A 131 -5.47 -6.20 46.81
CA PHE A 131 -5.46 -5.92 48.25
C PHE A 131 -4.71 -4.71 48.86
N CYS A 132 -5.34 -4.23 49.93
CA CYS A 132 -4.78 -3.58 51.13
C CYS A 132 -4.48 -2.08 51.06
N CYS A 133 -5.44 -1.27 51.48
CA CYS A 133 -5.16 -0.11 52.31
C CYS A 133 -5.88 -0.31 53.65
N ASN A 134 -5.10 -0.17 54.73
CA ASN A 134 -5.47 -0.27 56.14
C ASN A 134 -6.67 0.59 56.54
#